data_AF-A0A315W163-F1
#
_entry.id   AF-A0A315W163-F1
#
_cell.length_a   1.000
_cell.length_b   1.000
_cell.length_c   1.000
_cell.angle_alpha   90.00
_cell.angle_beta   90.00
_cell.angle_gamma   90.00
#
_symmetry.space_group_name_H-M   'P 1'
#
loop_
_entity.id
_entity.type
_entity.pdbx_description
1 polymer ?
#
loop_
_entity_poly.entity_id
_entity_poly.type
_entity_poly.pdbx_seq_one_letter_code
_entity_poly.pdbx_strand_id
1 'polypeptide(L)'
;MAMQLCGGGPSLSLWHLRSLSPTSVFPLSGCQRRAAFHQDMILAVGDGAFVSHCLLGGEVKGQIPCTPPSLNTLQLNTKSSEHRVLTVGGGSSKIDVFTNLSYRAFSLSF
;
A
#
# COMPACT_ATOMS: atom_id res chain seq x y z
N MET A 1 -9.15 6.11 18.71
CA MET A 1 -9.18 4.63 18.64
C MET A 1 -7.86 4.20 18.02
N ALA A 2 -7.09 3.30 18.62
CA ALA A 2 -5.77 2.94 18.11
C ALA A 2 -5.87 1.67 17.25
N MET A 3 -5.43 1.77 15.99
CA MET A 3 -5.46 0.70 15.00
C MET A 3 -4.05 0.35 14.54
N GLN A 4 -3.82 -0.91 14.21
CA GLN A 4 -2.54 -1.38 13.68
C GLN A 4 -2.74 -2.28 12.46
N LEU A 5 -1.86 -2.12 11.47
CA LEU A 5 -1.75 -3.04 10.34
C LEU A 5 -0.71 -4.09 10.65
N CYS A 6 -1.09 -5.36 10.53
CA CYS A 6 -0.21 -6.50 10.67
C CYS A 6 -0.26 -7.30 9.37
N GLY A 7 0.87 -7.42 8.69
CA GLY A 7 0.97 -8.09 7.39
C GLY A 7 2.28 -8.84 7.22
N GLY A 8 2.35 -9.66 6.18
CA GLY A 8 3.49 -10.51 5.87
C GLY A 8 3.05 -11.70 5.01
N GLY A 9 3.59 -12.89 5.32
CA GLY A 9 3.31 -14.13 4.60
C GLY A 9 1.85 -14.64 4.61
N PRO A 10 1.14 -14.69 5.75
CA PRO A 10 -0.18 -15.32 5.78
C PRO A 10 -1.30 -14.43 5.22
N SER A 11 -1.38 -13.17 5.66
CA SER A 11 -2.39 -12.20 5.23
C SER A 11 -2.06 -10.80 5.77
N LEU A 12 -2.59 -9.75 5.13
CA LEU A 12 -2.67 -8.42 5.72
C LEU A 12 -3.95 -8.33 6.56
N SER A 13 -3.87 -7.74 7.74
CA SER A 13 -4.99 -7.62 8.68
C SER A 13 -4.95 -6.30 9.46
N LEU A 14 -6.13 -5.79 9.78
CA LEU A 14 -6.34 -4.60 10.60
C LEU A 14 -6.74 -5.02 12.00
N TRP A 15 -6.04 -4.51 13.01
CA TRP A 15 -6.24 -4.89 14.41
C TRP A 15 -6.67 -3.69 15.24
N HIS A 16 -7.67 -3.90 16.09
CA HIS A 16 -8.01 -2.95 17.13
C HIS A 16 -7.18 -3.21 18.39
N LEU A 17 -6.33 -2.25 18.74
CA LEU A 17 -5.29 -2.47 19.76
C LEU A 17 -5.82 -2.62 21.19
N ARG A 18 -7.00 -2.07 21.49
CA ARG A 18 -7.58 -2.21 22.83
C ARG A 18 -8.21 -3.59 23.06
N SER A 19 -8.87 -4.16 22.05
CA SER A 19 -9.47 -5.49 22.15
C SER A 19 -8.54 -6.62 21.71
N LEU A 20 -7.37 -6.27 21.13
CA LEU A 20 -6.41 -7.22 20.56
C LEU A 20 -7.07 -8.20 19.58
N SER A 21 -8.05 -7.71 18.83
CA SER A 21 -8.85 -8.52 17.91
C SER A 21 -8.70 -8.01 16.48
N PRO A 22 -8.67 -8.91 15.47
CA PRO A 22 -8.69 -8.51 14.08
C PRO A 22 -10.06 -7.93 13.73
N THR A 23 -10.08 -6.73 13.19
CA THR A 23 -11.29 -6.06 12.71
C THR A 23 -11.58 -6.44 11.26
N SER A 24 -10.52 -6.65 10.47
CA SER A 24 -10.63 -7.02 9.05
C SER A 24 -9.40 -7.76 8.57
N VAL A 25 -9.59 -8.69 7.62
CA VAL A 25 -8.52 -9.40 6.92
C VAL A 25 -8.68 -9.12 5.44
N PHE A 26 -7.60 -8.72 4.78
CA PHE A 26 -7.64 -8.30 3.37
C PHE A 26 -7.33 -9.49 2.46
N PRO A 27 -8.18 -9.79 1.46
CA PRO A 27 -8.00 -10.94 0.55
C PRO A 27 -6.96 -10.62 -0.55
N LEU A 28 -5.76 -10.20 -0.15
CA LEU A 28 -4.64 -9.94 -1.05
C LEU A 28 -3.84 -11.23 -1.26
N SER A 29 -3.43 -11.47 -2.50
CA SER A 29 -2.54 -12.58 -2.83
C SER A 29 -1.07 -12.24 -2.55
N GLY A 30 -0.29 -13.25 -2.18
CA GLY A 30 1.14 -13.12 -1.91
C GLY A 30 1.47 -12.33 -0.63
N CYS A 31 2.76 -12.18 -0.36
CA CYS A 31 3.26 -11.51 0.82
C CYS A 31 3.15 -9.99 0.69
N GLN A 32 2.51 -9.34 1.67
CA GLN A 32 2.49 -7.88 1.74
C GLN A 32 3.71 -7.40 2.53
N ARG A 33 4.59 -6.64 1.87
CA ARG A 33 5.86 -6.16 2.47
C ARG A 33 5.70 -4.81 3.15
N ARG A 34 4.80 -3.97 2.64
CA ARG A 34 4.51 -2.68 3.24
C ARG A 34 3.05 -2.30 3.06
N ALA A 35 2.48 -1.73 4.11
CA ALA A 35 1.17 -1.12 4.09
C ALA A 35 1.19 0.21 4.85
N ALA A 36 0.34 1.15 4.45
CA ALA A 36 0.20 2.43 5.14
C ALA A 36 -1.26 2.89 5.13
N PHE A 37 -1.67 3.55 6.20
CA PHE A 37 -2.93 4.29 6.24
C PHE A 37 -2.82 5.54 5.36
N HIS A 38 -3.85 5.79 4.57
CA HIS A 38 -4.01 7.02 3.82
C HIS A 38 -5.50 7.40 3.85
N GLN A 39 -5.85 8.49 4.53
CA GLN A 39 -7.23 8.93 4.67
C GLN A 39 -8.13 7.79 5.21
N ASP A 40 -9.14 7.39 4.45
CA ASP A 40 -10.11 6.32 4.73
C ASP A 40 -9.75 4.98 4.07
N MET A 41 -8.54 4.87 3.50
CA MET A 41 -8.04 3.66 2.85
C MET A 41 -6.69 3.21 3.41
N ILE A 42 -6.32 1.99 3.04
CA ILE A 42 -5.02 1.39 3.28
C ILE A 42 -4.38 1.13 1.92
N LEU A 43 -3.14 1.58 1.76
CA LEU A 43 -2.31 1.27 0.60
C LEU A 43 -1.43 0.08 0.97
N ALA A 44 -1.42 -0.96 0.15
CA ALA A 44 -0.62 -2.15 0.37
C ALA A 44 0.19 -2.55 -0.87
N VAL A 45 1.44 -2.96 -0.64
CA VAL A 45 2.37 -3.43 -1.68
C VAL A 45 3.14 -4.66 -1.21
N GLY A 46 3.57 -5.49 -2.16
CA GLY A 46 4.18 -6.78 -1.85
C GLY A 46 4.65 -7.53 -3.08
N ASP A 47 4.39 -8.84 -3.13
CA ASP A 47 4.82 -9.70 -4.23
C ASP A 47 4.26 -9.29 -5.60
N GLY A 48 3.10 -8.65 -5.63
CA GLY A 48 2.47 -8.17 -6.87
C GLY A 48 3.10 -6.89 -7.42
N ALA A 49 3.00 -6.73 -8.74
CA ALA A 49 3.39 -5.53 -9.49
C ALA A 49 2.31 -4.43 -9.43
N PHE A 50 1.67 -4.22 -8.27
CA PHE A 50 0.57 -3.27 -8.12
C PHE A 50 0.48 -2.68 -6.71
N VAL A 51 -0.01 -1.44 -6.63
CA VAL A 51 -0.46 -0.85 -5.37
C VAL A 51 -1.91 -1.23 -5.16
N SER A 52 -2.20 -1.95 -4.07
CA SER A 52 -3.57 -2.31 -3.71
C SER A 52 -4.20 -1.23 -2.83
N HIS A 53 -5.41 -0.84 -3.17
CA HIS A 53 -6.24 0.07 -2.39
C HIS A 53 -7.26 -0.75 -1.61
N CYS A 54 -7.18 -0.69 -0.29
CA CYS A 54 -8.05 -1.44 0.60
C CYS A 54 -8.90 -0.50 1.46
N LEU A 55 -10.16 -0.84 1.67
CA LEU A 55 -11.06 -0.12 2.57
C LEU A 55 -10.94 -0.70 3.98
N LEU A 56 -11.15 0.12 5.01
CA LEU A 56 -11.01 -0.32 6.41
C LEU A 56 -11.89 -1.54 6.78
N GLY A 57 -12.96 -1.81 6.02
CA GLY A 57 -13.83 -2.98 6.20
C GLY A 57 -13.32 -4.30 5.61
N GLY A 58 -12.09 -4.34 5.07
CA GLY A 58 -11.48 -5.56 4.51
C GLY A 58 -11.64 -5.74 3.00
N GLU A 59 -12.33 -4.83 2.32
CA GLU A 59 -12.52 -4.87 0.87
C GLU A 59 -11.27 -4.34 0.12
N VAL A 60 -10.94 -4.96 -1.01
CA VAL A 60 -9.95 -4.45 -1.97
C VAL A 60 -10.67 -3.68 -3.07
N LYS A 61 -10.60 -2.36 -3.03
CA LYS A 61 -11.28 -1.45 -3.96
C LYS A 61 -10.70 -1.51 -5.38
N GLY A 62 -9.39 -1.73 -5.48
CA GLY A 62 -8.71 -1.77 -6.77
C GLY A 62 -7.21 -1.94 -6.63
N GLN A 63 -6.56 -2.20 -7.76
CA GLN A 63 -5.13 -2.41 -7.84
C GLN A 63 -4.56 -1.62 -9.01
N ILE A 64 -3.56 -0.78 -8.73
CA ILE A 64 -2.95 0.09 -9.74
C ILE A 64 -1.62 -0.51 -10.18
N PRO A 65 -1.47 -0.91 -11.46
CA PRO A 65 -0.25 -1.54 -11.96
C PRO A 65 0.98 -0.64 -11.84
N CYS A 66 2.11 -1.25 -11.52
CA CYS A 66 3.43 -0.63 -11.38
C CYS A 66 4.42 -1.27 -12.37
N THR A 67 5.57 -0.64 -12.55
CA THR A 67 6.66 -1.09 -13.42
C THR A 67 7.53 -2.17 -12.76
N PRO A 68 7.93 -2.06 -11.47
CA PRO A 68 8.64 -3.16 -10.81
C PRO A 68 7.74 -4.41 -10.71
N PRO A 69 8.27 -5.62 -10.98
CA PRO A 69 7.49 -6.87 -10.95
C PRO A 69 7.05 -7.25 -9.54
N SER A 70 7.73 -6.72 -8.52
CA SER A 70 7.37 -6.83 -7.12
C SER A 70 7.73 -5.52 -6.41
N LEU A 71 7.03 -5.20 -5.33
CA LEU A 71 7.14 -3.93 -4.63
C LEU A 71 7.59 -4.18 -3.18
N ASN A 72 8.60 -3.44 -2.74
CA ASN A 72 9.23 -3.58 -1.42
C ASN A 72 8.97 -2.39 -0.52
N THR A 73 8.76 -1.22 -1.11
CA THR A 73 8.55 0.02 -0.37
C THR A 73 7.47 0.86 -1.01
N LEU A 74 6.76 1.58 -0.15
CA LEU A 74 5.83 2.64 -0.53
C LEU A 74 6.04 3.79 0.45
N GLN A 75 6.06 5.02 -0.05
CA GLN A 75 6.21 6.20 0.77
C GLN A 75 5.36 7.35 0.24
N LEU A 76 4.55 7.91 1.12
CA LEU A 76 3.70 9.06 0.83
C LEU A 76 4.37 10.32 1.39
N ASN A 77 4.49 11.36 0.56
CA ASN A 77 4.92 12.66 1.04
C ASN A 77 3.76 13.38 1.74
N THR A 78 3.71 13.26 3.08
CA THR A 78 2.72 13.95 3.92
C THR A 78 3.18 15.31 4.42
N LYS A 79 4.44 15.71 4.15
CA LYS A 79 5.04 16.94 4.67
C LYS A 79 4.57 18.21 3.95
N SER A 80 3.93 18.07 2.78
CA SER A 80 3.40 19.19 2.01
C SER A 80 1.98 18.88 1.55
N SER A 81 1.10 19.88 1.61
CA SER A 81 -0.24 19.80 1.01
C SER A 81 -0.21 19.92 -0.50
N GLU A 82 0.78 20.64 -1.05
CA GLU A 82 0.92 20.93 -2.49
C GLU A 82 1.71 19.84 -3.23
N HIS A 83 2.66 19.20 -2.56
CA HIS A 83 3.53 18.18 -3.16
C HIS A 83 3.23 16.78 -2.62
N ARG A 84 1.96 16.42 -2.57
CA ARG A 84 1.52 15.06 -2.18
C ARG A 84 1.78 14.08 -3.30
N VAL A 85 2.89 13.38 -3.19
CA VAL A 85 3.27 12.31 -4.11
C VAL A 85 3.40 11.00 -3.35
N LEU A 86 2.98 9.91 -3.99
CA LEU A 86 3.31 8.55 -3.56
C LEU A 86 4.44 8.05 -4.44
N THR A 87 5.47 7.48 -3.82
CA THR A 87 6.56 6.79 -4.50
C THR A 87 6.57 5.33 -4.12
N VAL A 88 6.77 4.46 -5.11
CA VAL A 88 6.78 3.01 -4.92
C VAL A 88 8.01 2.43 -5.62
N GLY A 89 8.70 1.52 -4.94
CA GLY A 89 9.90 0.88 -5.44
C GLY A 89 9.95 -0.58 -5.06
N GLY A 90 10.76 -1.36 -5.77
CA GLY A 90 10.84 -2.80 -5.55
C GLY A 90 11.88 -3.51 -6.40
N GLY A 91 11.53 -4.67 -6.96
CA GLY A 91 12.43 -5.57 -7.68
C GLY A 91 12.85 -5.08 -9.09
N SER A 92 13.18 -3.80 -9.25
CA SER A 92 13.71 -3.22 -10.49
C SER A 92 14.56 -1.98 -10.21
N SER A 93 15.23 -1.44 -11.23
CA SER A 93 15.95 -0.16 -11.14
C SER A 93 15.03 1.07 -11.29
N LYS A 94 13.71 0.88 -11.22
CA LYS A 94 12.72 1.94 -11.44
C LYS A 94 11.95 2.27 -10.18
N ILE A 95 11.68 3.57 -9.98
CA ILE A 95 10.81 4.08 -8.93
C ILE A 95 9.58 4.69 -9.59
N ASP A 96 8.41 4.16 -9.28
CA ASP A 96 7.15 4.67 -9.79
C ASP A 96 6.64 5.82 -8.93
N VAL A 97 6.20 6.89 -9.59
CA VAL A 97 5.73 8.12 -8.97
C VAL A 97 4.25 8.33 -9.31
N PHE A 98 3.47 8.62 -8.29
CA PHE A 98 2.03 8.84 -8.31
C PHE A 98 1.76 10.27 -7.84
N THR A 99 1.30 11.14 -8.74
CA THR A 99 0.81 12.49 -8.41
C THR A 99 -0.66 12.48 -8.00
N ASN A 100 -1.38 11.42 -8.38
CA ASN A 100 -2.62 10.97 -7.77
C ASN A 100 -2.54 9.46 -7.55
N LEU A 101 -3.41 8.94 -6.70
CA LEU A 101 -3.39 7.51 -6.36
C LEU A 101 -4.18 6.64 -7.36
N SER A 102 -4.76 7.23 -8.40
CA SER A 102 -5.57 6.48 -9.37
C SER A 102 -4.74 5.90 -10.52
N TYR A 103 -3.57 6.48 -10.81
CA TYR A 103 -2.67 5.97 -11.84
C TYR A 103 -1.21 6.33 -11.55
N ARG A 104 -0.28 5.54 -12.09
CA ARG A 104 1.15 5.88 -12.11
C ARG A 104 1.39 7.02 -13.10
N ALA A 105 1.95 8.13 -12.63
CA ALA A 105 2.23 9.29 -13.47
C ALA A 105 3.46 9.06 -14.35
N PHE A 106 4.58 8.64 -13.75
CA PHE A 106 5.82 8.32 -14.46
C PHE A 106 6.72 7.42 -13.61
N SER A 107 7.81 6.92 -14.20
CA SER A 107 8.84 6.14 -13.50
C SER A 107 10.19 6.80 -13.64
N LEU A 108 10.89 6.98 -12.53
CA LEU A 108 12.31 7.33 -12.52
C LEU A 108 13.13 6.07 -12.82
N SER A 109 14.17 6.19 -13.64
CA SER A 109 15.09 5.09 -13.96
C SER A 109 16.50 5.49 -13.53
N PHE A 110 17.23 4.54 -12.94
CA PHE A 110 18.59 4.70 -12.45
C PHE A 110 19.49 3.62 -13.06
#